data_AF-A0A5J5TJ46-F1
#
_entry.id   AF-A0A5J5TJ46-F1
#
_cell.length_a   1.000
_cell.length_b   1.000
_cell.length_c   1.000
_cell.angle_alpha   90.00
_cell.angle_beta   90.00
_cell.angle_gamma   90.00
#
_symmetry.space_group_name_H-M   'P 1'
#
loop_
_entity.id
_entity.type
_entity.pdbx_description
1 polymer ?
#
loop_
_entity_poly.entity_id
_entity_poly.type
_entity_poly.pdbx_seq_one_letter_code
_entity_poly.pdbx_strand_id
1 'polypeptide(L)'
;MIVSKYPTIKGINFDLPHVIENAPTYPGVEHVGGYMFSSVPKRDSIFMKFLNKCYEDVPDNGKMIVADSILPDYTDPSLATKVVGLFDCTLWATNHGRKERTEKEFEALATRFEP
;
A
#
# COMPACT_ATOMS: atom_id res chain seq x y z
N MET A 1 -16.78 1.67 -2.42
CA MET A 1 -15.61 0.77 -2.59
C MET A 1 -15.26 0.65 -4.07
N ILE A 2 -14.03 0.24 -4.40
CA ILE A 2 -13.60 0.03 -5.80
C ILE A 2 -14.57 -0.91 -6.54
N VAL A 3 -14.87 -2.08 -5.96
CA VAL A 3 -15.75 -3.09 -6.58
C VAL A 3 -17.20 -2.61 -6.79
N SER A 4 -17.68 -1.64 -6.00
CA SER A 4 -19.01 -1.05 -6.20
C SER A 4 -19.07 -0.17 -7.44
N LYS A 5 -17.96 0.51 -7.76
CA LYS A 5 -17.84 1.36 -8.97
C LYS A 5 -17.49 0.54 -10.20
N TYR A 6 -16.76 -0.56 -10.01
CA TYR A 6 -16.31 -1.46 -11.08
C TYR A 6 -16.73 -2.91 -10.78
N PRO A 7 -18.00 -3.28 -11.04
CA PRO A 7 -18.54 -4.59 -10.64
C PRO A 7 -17.89 -5.79 -11.32
N THR A 8 -17.17 -5.57 -12.42
CA THR A 8 -16.40 -6.61 -13.12
C THR A 8 -15.12 -6.99 -12.38
N ILE A 9 -14.63 -6.14 -11.47
CA ILE A 9 -13.45 -6.42 -10.65
C ILE A 9 -13.85 -7.34 -9.49
N LYS A 10 -13.11 -8.44 -9.34
CA LYS A 10 -13.20 -9.32 -8.16
C LYS A 10 -12.16 -8.87 -7.14
N GLY A 11 -12.62 -8.29 -6.02
CA GLY A 11 -11.73 -7.77 -4.99
C GLY A 11 -11.32 -8.84 -3.99
N ILE A 12 -10.05 -8.82 -3.57
CA ILE A 12 -9.60 -9.45 -2.33
C ILE A 12 -9.29 -8.33 -1.32
N ASN A 13 -9.82 -8.47 -0.11
CA ASN A 13 -9.31 -7.75 1.05
C ASN A 13 -8.40 -8.71 1.84
N PHE A 14 -7.12 -8.37 1.95
CA PHE A 14 -6.09 -9.20 2.58
C PHE A 14 -5.48 -8.47 3.76
N ASP A 15 -5.53 -9.09 4.94
CA ASP A 15 -4.97 -8.56 6.17
C ASP A 15 -4.64 -9.72 7.14
N LEU A 16 -4.17 -9.41 8.34
CA LEU A 16 -3.92 -10.40 9.38
C LEU A 16 -5.21 -11.17 9.72
N PRO A 17 -5.12 -12.48 10.07
CA PRO A 17 -6.31 -13.30 10.32
C PRO A 17 -7.30 -12.69 11.32
N HIS A 18 -6.80 -12.11 12.42
CA HIS A 18 -7.64 -11.49 13.46
C HIS A 18 -8.31 -10.18 13.01
N VAL A 19 -7.74 -9.48 12.01
CA VAL A 19 -8.36 -8.29 11.41
C VAL A 19 -9.49 -8.73 10.48
N ILE A 20 -9.23 -9.76 9.67
CA ILE A 20 -10.20 -10.32 8.73
C ILE A 20 -11.39 -10.96 9.44
N GLU A 21 -11.19 -11.63 10.57
CA GLU A 21 -12.26 -12.24 11.37
C GLU A 21 -13.36 -11.25 11.75
N ASN A 22 -12.98 -9.98 11.98
CA ASN A 22 -13.90 -8.91 12.36
C ASN A 22 -14.31 -8.02 11.19
N ALA A 23 -13.91 -8.34 9.96
CA ALA A 23 -14.17 -7.51 8.80
C ALA A 23 -15.63 -7.66 8.32
N PRO A 24 -16.36 -6.56 8.06
CA PRO A 24 -17.70 -6.63 7.51
C PRO A 24 -17.70 -7.22 6.11
N THR A 25 -18.73 -7.99 5.77
CA THR A 25 -18.90 -8.57 4.43
C THR A 25 -19.35 -7.51 3.43
N TYR A 26 -18.79 -7.54 2.23
CA TYR A 26 -19.24 -6.69 1.12
C TYR A 26 -19.38 -7.49 -0.18
N PRO A 27 -20.43 -7.25 -0.99
CA PRO A 27 -20.57 -7.87 -2.30
C PRO A 27 -19.35 -7.60 -3.20
N GLY A 28 -18.84 -8.65 -3.84
CA GLY A 28 -17.67 -8.57 -4.74
C GLY A 28 -16.31 -8.50 -4.04
N VAL A 29 -16.27 -8.64 -2.70
CA VAL A 29 -15.02 -8.70 -1.91
C VAL A 29 -14.90 -10.06 -1.22
N GLU A 30 -13.80 -10.75 -1.48
CA GLU A 30 -13.36 -11.93 -0.76
C GLU A 30 -12.38 -11.52 0.34
N HIS A 31 -12.61 -11.97 1.58
CA HIS A 31 -11.71 -11.70 2.70
C HIS A 31 -10.74 -12.86 2.89
N VAL A 32 -9.44 -12.56 2.91
CA VAL A 32 -8.38 -13.57 3.05
C VAL A 32 -7.43 -13.17 4.16
N GLY A 33 -7.34 -14.00 5.20
CA GLY A 33 -6.39 -13.81 6.30
C GLY A 33 -5.00 -14.33 5.93
N GLY A 34 -3.95 -13.59 6.25
CA GLY A 34 -2.57 -14.05 6.08
C GLY A 34 -1.53 -13.04 6.56
N TYR A 35 -0.26 -13.32 6.26
CA TYR A 35 0.85 -12.45 6.60
C TYR A 35 1.58 -12.02 5.35
N MET A 36 1.50 -10.71 5.04
CA MET A 36 1.99 -10.13 3.79
C MET A 36 3.49 -10.34 3.54
N PHE A 37 4.30 -10.50 4.61
CA PHE A 37 5.73 -10.76 4.47
C PHE A 37 6.08 -12.23 4.22
N SER A 38 5.09 -13.13 4.29
CA SER A 38 5.23 -14.53 3.88
C SER A 38 4.76 -14.72 2.45
N SER A 39 3.55 -14.25 2.13
CA SER A 39 3.01 -14.24 0.77
C SER A 39 1.75 -13.37 0.70
N VAL A 40 1.43 -12.90 -0.49
CA VAL A 40 0.12 -12.30 -0.80
C VAL A 40 -0.63 -13.09 -1.88
N PRO A 41 -1.98 -13.06 -1.90
CA PRO A 41 -2.74 -13.75 -2.93
C PRO A 41 -2.45 -13.23 -4.34
N LYS A 42 -2.21 -14.14 -5.30
CA LYS A 42 -1.96 -13.77 -6.70
C LYS A 42 -3.19 -13.13 -7.35
N ARG A 43 -3.00 -11.92 -7.89
CA ARG A 43 -4.00 -11.12 -8.61
C ARG A 43 -3.36 -10.28 -9.70
N ASP A 44 -4.16 -9.82 -10.65
CA ASP A 44 -3.70 -8.98 -11.77
C ASP A 44 -3.14 -7.63 -11.30
N SER A 45 -3.57 -7.15 -10.12
CA SER A 45 -3.04 -5.93 -9.52
C SER A 45 -3.15 -5.99 -8.01
N ILE A 46 -2.19 -5.35 -7.33
CA ILE A 46 -2.13 -5.25 -5.87
C ILE A 46 -2.24 -3.78 -5.51
N PHE A 47 -3.24 -3.42 -4.72
CA PHE A 47 -3.40 -2.09 -4.15
C PHE A 47 -2.88 -2.07 -2.72
N MET A 48 -2.04 -1.10 -2.37
CA MET A 48 -1.42 -1.02 -1.06
C MET A 48 -1.33 0.43 -0.58
N LYS A 49 -1.65 0.65 0.70
CA LYS A 49 -1.57 1.99 1.31
C LYS A 49 -0.14 2.43 1.61
N PHE A 50 0.74 1.50 1.98
CA PHE A 50 2.12 1.82 2.34
C PHE A 50 3.07 0.86 1.66
N LEU A 51 4.05 1.38 0.92
CA LEU A 51 5.00 0.53 0.21
C LEU A 51 5.77 -0.38 1.20
N ASN A 52 5.78 -1.68 0.91
CA ASN A 52 6.48 -2.69 1.69
C ASN A 52 7.18 -3.71 0.76
N LYS A 53 7.64 -4.84 1.32
CA LYS A 53 8.39 -5.87 0.58
C LYS A 53 7.54 -6.72 -0.40
N CYS A 54 6.21 -6.61 -0.42
CA CYS A 54 5.32 -7.51 -1.16
C CYS A 54 5.32 -7.32 -2.69
N TYR A 55 6.29 -6.60 -3.27
CA TYR A 55 6.39 -6.41 -4.71
C TYR A 55 6.81 -7.69 -5.44
N GLU A 56 7.52 -8.60 -4.76
CA GLU A 56 7.98 -9.90 -5.32
C GLU A 56 6.81 -10.84 -5.68
N ASP A 57 5.63 -10.59 -5.14
CA ASP A 57 4.43 -11.39 -5.38
C ASP A 57 3.53 -10.81 -6.50
N VAL A 58 3.91 -9.67 -7.09
CA VAL A 58 3.20 -9.10 -8.24
C VAL A 58 3.54 -9.95 -9.47
N PRO A 59 2.54 -10.43 -10.25
CA PRO A 59 2.82 -11.16 -11.49
C PRO A 59 3.61 -10.33 -12.50
N ASP A 60 4.33 -10.96 -13.44
CA ASP A 60 5.16 -10.28 -14.46
C ASP A 60 4.43 -9.20 -15.26
N ASN A 61 3.12 -9.35 -15.49
CA ASN A 61 2.26 -8.36 -16.17
C ASN A 61 1.30 -7.64 -15.22
N GLY A 62 1.47 -7.87 -13.92
CA GLY A 62 0.67 -7.27 -12.87
C GLY A 62 1.13 -5.85 -12.56
N LYS A 63 0.27 -5.09 -11.87
CA LYS A 63 0.58 -3.73 -11.42
C LYS A 63 0.49 -3.62 -9.92
N MET A 64 1.49 -3.02 -9.30
CA MET A 64 1.38 -2.53 -7.92
C MET A 64 0.90 -1.08 -7.94
N ILE A 65 -0.18 -0.79 -7.21
CA ILE A 65 -0.74 0.54 -7.04
C ILE A 65 -0.51 0.93 -5.58
N VAL A 66 0.32 1.94 -5.37
CA VAL A 66 0.65 2.46 -4.03
C VAL A 66 -0.11 3.76 -3.79
N ALA A 67 -0.78 3.86 -2.65
CA ALA A 67 -1.50 5.05 -2.22
C ALA A 67 -0.88 5.60 -0.92
N ASP A 68 0.27 6.26 -1.06
CA ASP A 68 1.07 6.80 0.04
C ASP A 68 1.23 8.31 -0.06
N SER A 69 1.74 8.95 1.00
CA SER A 69 2.08 10.37 0.93
C SER A 69 3.41 10.57 0.19
N ILE A 70 3.54 11.72 -0.49
CA ILE A 70 4.81 12.13 -1.10
C ILE A 70 5.41 13.23 -0.25
N LEU A 71 6.61 12.98 0.26
CA LEU A 71 7.41 13.99 0.94
C LEU A 71 7.92 14.99 -0.11
N PRO A 72 7.62 16.29 0.01
CA PRO A 72 8.09 17.27 -0.96
C PRO A 72 9.60 17.47 -0.82
N ASP A 73 10.28 17.70 -1.95
CA ASP A 73 11.73 18.00 -1.97
C ASP A 73 12.08 19.29 -1.19
N TYR A 74 11.11 20.20 -1.04
CA TYR A 74 11.25 21.45 -0.30
C TYR A 74 10.09 21.64 0.66
N THR A 75 10.38 22.15 1.85
CA THR A 75 9.35 22.45 2.84
C THR A 75 8.71 23.81 2.59
N ASP A 76 7.42 23.90 2.90
CA ASP A 76 6.62 25.11 2.81
C ASP A 76 5.61 25.16 3.97
N PRO A 77 5.00 26.31 4.29
CA PRO A 77 4.13 26.45 5.46
C PRO A 77 2.70 25.91 5.26
N SER A 78 2.38 25.29 4.11
CA SER A 78 1.06 24.74 3.81
C SER A 78 0.66 23.63 4.77
N LEU A 79 -0.65 23.41 4.84
CA LEU A 79 -1.19 22.32 5.64
C LEU A 79 -0.76 20.95 5.11
N ALA A 80 -0.65 20.78 3.79
CA ALA A 80 -0.26 19.53 3.17
C ALA A 80 1.15 19.11 3.63
N THR A 81 2.12 20.02 3.52
CA THR A 81 3.51 19.75 3.92
C THR A 81 3.63 19.46 5.41
N LYS A 82 2.86 20.16 6.26
CA LYS A 82 2.80 19.87 7.70
C LYS A 82 2.20 18.50 8.02
N VAL A 83 1.15 18.09 7.31
CA VAL A 83 0.51 16.78 7.51
C VAL A 83 1.45 15.64 7.11
N VAL A 84 2.16 15.76 5.98
CA VAL A 84 3.15 14.76 5.57
C VAL A 84 4.32 14.69 6.57
N GLY A 85 4.83 15.83 7.04
CA GLY A 85 5.86 15.85 8.08
C GLY A 85 5.41 15.21 9.40
N LEU A 86 4.15 15.39 9.79
CA LEU A 86 3.57 14.71 10.95
C LEU A 86 3.48 13.20 10.75
N PHE A 87 3.08 12.74 9.56
CA PHE A 87 3.10 11.32 9.23
C PHE A 87 4.51 10.74 9.30
N ASP A 88 5.52 11.45 8.79
CA ASP A 88 6.92 10.99 8.86
C ASP A 88 7.41 10.85 10.30
N CYS A 89 7.18 11.86 11.15
CA CYS A 89 7.49 11.79 12.57
C CYS A 89 6.75 10.64 13.29
N THR A 90 5.49 10.40 12.92
CA THR A 90 4.68 9.30 13.48
C THR A 90 5.22 7.95 13.05
N LEU A 91 5.57 7.77 11.77
CA LEU A 91 6.18 6.56 11.26
C LEU A 91 7.51 6.29 11.96
N TRP A 92 8.36 7.30 12.12
CA TRP A 92 9.61 7.16 12.85
C TRP A 92 9.40 6.72 14.31
N ALA A 93 8.41 7.28 15.00
CA ALA A 93 8.13 6.98 16.41
C ALA A 93 7.50 5.60 16.63
N THR A 94 6.73 5.08 15.66
CA THR A 94 5.88 3.89 15.85
C THR A 94 6.28 2.68 14.99
N ASN A 95 7.04 2.89 13.92
CA ASN A 95 7.39 1.86 12.95
C ASN A 95 8.89 1.90 12.64
N HIS A 96 9.66 1.06 13.34
CA HIS A 96 11.11 1.00 13.19
C HIS A 96 11.56 0.88 11.72
N GLY A 97 12.26 1.91 11.23
CA GLY A 97 12.83 1.94 9.88
C GLY A 97 11.89 2.37 8.76
N ARG A 98 10.65 2.79 9.06
CA ARG A 98 9.78 3.44 8.08
C ARG A 98 9.98 4.96 8.07
N LYS A 99 9.81 5.53 6.89
CA LYS A 99 9.81 6.97 6.62
C LYS A 99 8.87 7.28 5.47
N GLU A 100 8.41 8.51 5.41
CA GLU A 100 7.85 9.08 4.19
C GLU A 100 8.96 9.21 3.14
N ARG A 101 8.56 9.23 1.86
CA ARG A 101 9.51 9.23 0.74
C ARG A 101 9.19 10.31 -0.26
N THR A 102 10.23 10.83 -0.89
CA THR A 102 10.04 11.70 -2.05
C THR A 102 9.63 10.90 -3.27
N GLU A 103 9.12 11.57 -4.29
CA GLU A 103 8.77 10.92 -5.57
C GLU A 103 9.96 10.16 -6.16
N LYS A 104 11.16 10.77 -6.16
CA LYS A 104 12.40 10.15 -6.64
C LYS A 104 12.77 8.88 -5.85
N GLU A 105 12.49 8.86 -4.55
CA GLU A 105 12.73 7.65 -3.74
C GLU A 105 11.75 6.53 -4.07
N PHE A 106 10.50 6.86 -4.39
CA PHE A 106 9.53 5.88 -4.91
C PHE A 106 9.93 5.37 -6.31
N GLU A 107 10.36 6.25 -7.21
CA GLU A 107 10.88 5.86 -8.53
C GLU A 107 12.11 4.96 -8.41
N ALA A 108 13.06 5.30 -7.53
CA ALA A 108 14.25 4.49 -7.29
C ALA A 108 13.91 3.11 -6.70
N LEU A 109 12.86 3.02 -5.89
CA LEU A 109 12.34 1.74 -5.44
C LEU A 109 11.71 0.98 -6.61
N ALA A 110 10.81 1.58 -7.37
CA ALA A 110 10.17 0.92 -8.51
C ALA A 110 11.21 0.38 -9.54
N THR A 111 12.25 1.15 -9.82
CA THR A 111 13.31 0.82 -10.82
C THR A 111 14.34 -0.19 -10.32
N ARG A 112 14.59 -0.30 -9.01
CA ARG A 112 15.43 -1.38 -8.44
C ARG A 112 14.89 -2.78 -8.72
N PHE A 113 13.65 -2.86 -9.20
CA PHE A 113 12.91 -4.10 -9.39
C PHE A 113 12.44 -4.29 -10.84
N GLU A 114 12.86 -3.44 -11.77
CA GLU A 114 12.82 -3.80 -13.20
C GLU A 114 13.96 -4.81 -13.48
N PRO A 115 13.69 -5.93 -14.19
CA PRO A 115 14.69 -6.95 -14.47
C PRO A 115 15.87 -6.47 -15.33
#